data_AF-A0A0S4X3A7-F1
#
_entry.id   AF-A0A0S4X3A7-F1
#
_cell.length_a   1.000
_cell.length_b   1.000
_cell.length_c   1.000
_cell.angle_alpha   90.00
_cell.angle_beta   90.00
_cell.angle_gamma   90.00
#
_symmetry.space_group_name_H-M   'P 1'
#
loop_
_entity.id
_entity.type
_entity.pdbx_description
1 polymer ?
#
loop_
_entity_poly.entity_id
_entity_poly.type
_entity_poly.pdbx_seq_one_letter_code
_entity_poly.pdbx_strand_id
1 'polypeptide(L)'
;MGHEDSNGARHIADFVASARPGRYRAVIDDGSHTRTADIRKDASGTSVIVVDPLRKEKDEGAYVDYADNVNVEFGDDAKCAFIPVDLQKSFFDCRILSLSLALKMHDKDDAFAAFHETLRNGGDPSHHVSRAQQTEELGATLVLDGAPLVDARMMKHGQAASSVSRYLGNHPEGVVA
;
A
#
# COMPACT_ATOMS: atom_id res chain seq x y z
N MET A 1 -2.66 -14.41 -25.46
CA MET A 1 -2.35 -13.22 -26.26
C MET A 1 -2.66 -12.05 -25.36
N GLY A 2 -1.65 -11.44 -24.74
CA GLY A 2 -1.86 -10.38 -23.75
C GLY A 2 -2.25 -9.08 -24.46
N HIS A 3 -3.34 -8.46 -24.01
CA HIS A 3 -3.68 -7.11 -24.41
C HIS A 3 -2.77 -6.17 -23.62
N GLU A 4 -1.61 -5.82 -24.18
CA GLU A 4 -0.89 -4.64 -23.72
C GLU A 4 -1.68 -3.42 -24.18
N ASP A 5 -2.20 -2.65 -23.23
CA ASP A 5 -2.71 -1.32 -23.52
C ASP A 5 -1.56 -0.48 -24.09
N SER A 6 -1.88 0.35 -25.10
CA SER A 6 -0.95 1.11 -25.95
C SER A 6 0.11 2.01 -25.26
N ASN A 7 0.12 2.07 -23.92
CA ASN A 7 1.06 2.83 -23.10
C ASN A 7 1.93 1.96 -22.15
N GLY A 8 1.91 0.62 -22.27
CA GLY A 8 2.76 -0.29 -21.50
C GLY A 8 2.25 -0.65 -20.10
N ALA A 9 0.99 -0.30 -19.77
CA ALA A 9 0.32 -0.79 -18.57
C ALA A 9 -0.01 -2.28 -18.71
N ARG A 10 0.02 -3.02 -17.60
CA ARG A 10 -0.26 -4.45 -17.54
C ARG A 10 -1.32 -4.72 -16.47
N HIS A 11 -2.24 -5.63 -16.76
CA HIS A 11 -3.20 -6.10 -15.77
C HIS A 11 -2.47 -6.81 -14.60
N ILE A 12 -2.97 -6.68 -13.37
CA ILE A 12 -2.35 -7.24 -12.16
C ILE A 12 -2.19 -8.76 -12.29
N ALA A 13 -3.27 -9.46 -12.66
CA ALA A 13 -3.24 -10.91 -12.88
C ALA A 13 -2.17 -11.34 -13.90
N ASP A 14 -2.01 -10.61 -15.01
CA ASP A 14 -0.98 -10.90 -16.02
C ASP A 14 0.43 -10.69 -15.47
N PHE A 15 0.63 -9.65 -14.66
CA PHE A 15 1.88 -9.40 -13.96
C PHE A 15 2.20 -10.53 -12.97
N VAL A 16 1.25 -10.88 -12.09
CA VAL A 16 1.41 -11.94 -11.10
C VAL A 16 1.66 -13.28 -11.78
N ALA A 17 1.03 -13.59 -12.92
CA ALA A 17 1.25 -14.84 -13.64
C ALA A 17 2.65 -14.93 -14.28
N SER A 18 3.15 -13.85 -14.89
CA SER A 18 4.29 -13.93 -15.82
C SER A 18 5.56 -13.18 -15.42
N ALA A 19 5.49 -12.27 -14.43
CA ALA A 19 6.68 -11.57 -13.95
C ALA A 19 7.71 -12.55 -13.37
N ARG A 20 9.00 -12.27 -13.54
CA ARG A 20 10.05 -13.07 -12.90
C ARG A 20 9.98 -12.93 -11.37
N PRO A 21 10.50 -13.87 -10.59
CA PRO A 21 10.75 -13.66 -9.16
C PRO A 21 11.56 -12.37 -8.93
N GLY A 22 11.21 -11.60 -7.89
CA GLY A 22 11.89 -10.36 -7.55
C GLY A 22 11.08 -9.42 -6.63
N ARG A 23 11.64 -8.25 -6.40
CA ARG A 23 11.00 -7.11 -5.73
C ARG A 23 10.65 -6.04 -6.74
N TYR A 24 9.45 -5.49 -6.63
CA TYR A 24 8.89 -4.54 -7.58
C TYR A 24 8.19 -3.41 -6.82
N ARG A 25 8.23 -2.22 -7.42
CA ARG A 25 7.30 -1.13 -7.08
C ARG A 25 6.34 -0.96 -8.25
N ALA A 26 5.07 -0.75 -7.94
CA ALA A 26 4.04 -0.51 -8.94
C ALA A 26 3.21 0.73 -8.57
N VAL A 27 2.75 1.42 -9.60
CA VAL A 27 1.60 2.32 -9.52
C VAL A 27 0.41 1.57 -10.11
N ILE A 28 -0.67 1.46 -9.34
CA ILE A 28 -1.84 0.64 -9.69
C ILE A 28 -3.01 1.58 -9.93
N ASP A 29 -3.56 1.56 -11.14
CA ASP A 29 -4.75 2.33 -11.51
C ASP A 29 -5.97 1.42 -11.45
N ASP A 30 -6.96 1.77 -10.63
CA ASP A 30 -8.26 1.05 -10.54
C ASP A 30 -9.28 1.54 -11.59
N GLY A 31 -8.85 2.41 -12.52
CA GLY A 31 -9.66 3.06 -13.53
C GLY A 31 -10.14 4.45 -13.11
N SER A 32 -10.14 4.77 -11.82
CA SER A 32 -10.54 6.07 -11.28
C SER A 32 -9.49 6.73 -10.37
N HIS A 33 -8.61 5.92 -9.77
CA HIS A 33 -7.65 6.33 -8.76
C HIS A 33 -6.38 5.49 -8.84
N THR A 34 -5.24 6.13 -8.58
CA THR A 34 -3.93 5.47 -8.65
C THR A 34 -3.31 5.34 -7.26
N ARG A 35 -2.96 4.12 -6.88
CA ARG A 35 -2.29 3.75 -5.62
C ARG A 35 -0.85 3.30 -5.87
N THR A 36 -0.10 3.10 -4.79
CA THR A 36 1.25 2.52 -4.85
C THR A 36 1.26 1.14 -4.24
N ALA A 37 2.07 0.24 -4.79
CA ALA A 37 2.36 -1.05 -4.19
C ALA A 37 3.86 -1.36 -4.14
N ASP A 38 4.32 -1.93 -3.02
CA ASP A 38 5.55 -2.72 -2.97
C ASP A 38 5.18 -4.21 -3.07
N ILE A 39 5.73 -4.90 -4.06
CA ILE A 39 5.38 -6.28 -4.40
C ILE A 39 6.63 -7.14 -4.26
N ARG A 40 6.48 -8.30 -3.60
CA ARG A 40 7.46 -9.36 -3.56
C ARG A 40 6.88 -10.63 -4.19
N LYS A 41 7.57 -11.15 -5.19
CA LYS A 41 7.23 -12.41 -5.84
C LYS A 41 8.41 -13.38 -5.80
N ASP A 42 8.16 -14.61 -5.42
CA ASP A 42 9.13 -15.70 -5.49
C ASP A 42 8.42 -17.04 -5.71
N ALA A 43 9.13 -18.16 -5.55
CA ALA A 43 8.59 -19.49 -5.79
C ALA A 43 7.51 -19.90 -4.77
N SER A 44 7.41 -19.25 -3.60
CA SER A 44 6.39 -19.57 -2.59
C SER A 44 5.12 -18.72 -2.73
N GLY A 45 5.14 -17.68 -3.58
CA GLY A 45 3.95 -16.90 -3.91
C GLY A 45 4.23 -15.41 -4.06
N THR A 46 3.16 -14.62 -3.98
CA THR A 46 3.18 -13.16 -4.09
C THR A 46 2.72 -12.54 -2.77
N SER A 47 3.40 -11.48 -2.35
CA SER A 47 2.92 -10.61 -1.28
C SER A 47 2.98 -9.15 -1.74
N VAL A 48 2.02 -8.35 -1.31
CA VAL A 48 1.83 -6.96 -1.74
C VAL A 48 1.43 -6.08 -0.57
N ILE A 49 2.07 -4.92 -0.48
CA ILE A 49 1.73 -3.86 0.47
C ILE A 49 1.29 -2.64 -0.34
N VAL A 50 0.01 -2.34 -0.33
CA VAL A 50 -0.59 -1.19 -1.01
C VAL A 50 -0.68 0.00 -0.07
N VAL A 51 -0.15 1.14 -0.51
CA VAL A 51 -0.32 2.43 0.15
C VAL A 51 -1.16 3.33 -0.76
N ASP A 52 -2.34 3.68 -0.28
CA ASP A 52 -3.27 4.58 -0.96
C ASP A 52 -3.03 6.01 -0.46
N PRO A 53 -2.66 6.98 -1.33
CA PRO A 53 -2.48 8.38 -0.92
C PRO A 53 -3.79 9.09 -0.56
N LEU A 54 -4.96 8.48 -0.77
CA LEU A 54 -6.26 9.06 -0.51
C LEU A 54 -6.99 8.31 0.62
N ARG A 55 -7.33 9.04 1.69
CA ARG A 55 -8.20 8.55 2.77
C ARG A 55 -9.47 9.40 2.83
N LYS A 56 -10.45 9.06 1.97
CA LYS A 56 -11.70 9.83 1.81
C LYS A 56 -12.90 9.31 2.59
N GLU A 57 -12.90 8.02 2.93
CA GLU A 57 -14.06 7.39 3.57
C GLU A 57 -14.24 7.95 4.98
N LYS A 58 -15.49 8.31 5.30
CA LYS A 58 -15.86 8.80 6.63
C LYS A 58 -15.93 7.67 7.65
N ASP A 59 -16.36 6.50 7.18
CA ASP A 59 -16.40 5.26 7.95
C ASP A 59 -15.17 4.43 7.59
N GLU A 60 -14.33 4.15 8.59
CA GLU A 60 -13.12 3.35 8.39
C GLU A 60 -13.44 1.89 8.02
N GLY A 61 -14.65 1.41 8.35
CA GLY A 61 -15.12 0.07 7.98
C GLY A 61 -15.19 -0.14 6.46
N ALA A 62 -15.37 0.94 5.69
CA ALA A 62 -15.38 0.86 4.23
C ALA A 62 -14.05 0.35 3.65
N TYR A 63 -12.90 0.57 4.33
CA TYR A 63 -11.60 0.12 3.83
C TYR A 63 -11.41 -1.40 3.91
N VAL A 64 -12.29 -2.15 4.58
CA VAL A 64 -12.33 -3.61 4.51
C VAL A 64 -12.53 -4.04 3.06
N ASP A 65 -13.56 -3.50 2.39
CA ASP A 65 -13.87 -3.81 0.99
C ASP A 65 -12.71 -3.43 0.06
N TYR A 66 -12.03 -2.30 0.31
CA TYR A 66 -10.86 -1.91 -0.50
C TYR A 66 -9.69 -2.87 -0.33
N ALA A 67 -9.45 -3.37 0.88
CA ALA A 67 -8.40 -4.35 1.14
C ALA A 67 -8.72 -5.70 0.46
N ASP A 68 -9.99 -6.12 0.53
CA ASP A 68 -10.45 -7.36 -0.10
C ASP A 68 -10.43 -7.27 -1.63
N ASN A 69 -10.89 -6.17 -2.22
CA ASN A 69 -10.85 -5.95 -3.68
C ASN A 69 -9.42 -6.05 -4.24
N VAL A 70 -8.46 -5.40 -3.59
CA VAL A 70 -7.04 -5.51 -3.97
C VAL A 70 -6.56 -6.96 -3.84
N ASN A 71 -6.96 -7.68 -2.79
CA ASN A 71 -6.56 -9.07 -2.61
C ASN A 71 -7.05 -9.97 -3.76
N VAL A 72 -8.32 -9.82 -4.16
CA VAL A 72 -8.90 -10.53 -5.31
C VAL A 72 -8.13 -10.24 -6.60
N GLU A 73 -7.74 -8.99 -6.85
CA GLU A 73 -6.99 -8.60 -8.06
C GLU A 73 -5.59 -9.25 -8.14
N PHE A 74 -4.95 -9.47 -6.99
CA PHE A 74 -3.65 -10.17 -6.89
C PHE A 74 -3.79 -11.70 -6.79
N GLY A 75 -5.00 -12.20 -6.51
CA GLY A 75 -5.37 -13.61 -6.39
C GLY A 75 -5.39 -14.11 -4.95
N ASP A 76 -6.30 -15.03 -4.63
CA ASP A 76 -6.64 -15.48 -3.26
C ASP A 76 -5.45 -15.98 -2.42
N ASP A 77 -4.40 -16.50 -3.07
CA ASP A 77 -3.20 -16.99 -2.38
C ASP A 77 -2.20 -15.87 -2.05
N ALA A 78 -2.38 -14.67 -2.60
CA ALA A 78 -1.51 -13.53 -2.36
C ALA A 78 -1.67 -13.01 -0.92
N LYS A 79 -0.57 -12.56 -0.33
CA LYS A 79 -0.60 -11.92 1.00
C LYS A 79 -0.65 -10.42 0.84
N CYS A 80 -1.79 -9.82 1.18
CA CYS A 80 -2.09 -8.43 0.88
C CYS A 80 -2.19 -7.59 2.16
N ALA A 81 -1.60 -6.40 2.14
CA ALA A 81 -1.87 -5.35 3.10
C ALA A 81 -2.33 -4.08 2.40
N PHE A 82 -3.32 -3.39 2.96
CA PHE A 82 -3.85 -2.14 2.43
C PHE A 82 -3.76 -1.01 3.46
N ILE A 83 -3.12 0.10 3.09
CA ILE A 83 -2.81 1.22 3.99
C ILE A 83 -3.36 2.54 3.41
N PRO A 84 -4.53 3.04 3.83
CA PRO A 84 -5.04 4.34 3.44
C PRO A 84 -4.38 5.48 4.23
N VAL A 85 -3.73 6.40 3.52
CA VAL A 85 -2.98 7.53 4.09
C VAL A 85 -3.62 8.85 3.66
N ASP A 86 -3.74 9.79 4.61
CA ASP A 86 -4.42 11.07 4.37
C ASP A 86 -3.50 12.12 3.72
N LEU A 87 -2.99 11.85 2.51
CA LEU A 87 -2.12 12.77 1.76
C LEU A 87 -2.90 13.65 0.80
N GLN A 88 -3.73 13.02 -0.02
CA GLN A 88 -4.43 13.63 -1.15
C GLN A 88 -5.75 14.28 -0.72
N LYS A 89 -5.98 15.49 -1.22
CA LYS A 89 -7.22 16.27 -1.14
C LYS A 89 -7.75 16.68 -2.51
N SER A 90 -6.88 16.81 -3.52
CA SER A 90 -7.29 17.07 -4.90
C SER A 90 -7.86 15.82 -5.57
N PHE A 91 -8.53 16.00 -6.71
CA PHE A 91 -9.09 14.89 -7.49
C PHE A 91 -8.11 14.30 -8.53
N PHE A 92 -6.89 14.84 -8.66
CA PHE A 92 -5.98 14.51 -9.77
C PHE A 92 -4.53 14.17 -9.37
N ASP A 93 -4.11 14.42 -8.13
CA ASP A 93 -2.70 14.24 -7.74
C ASP A 93 -2.31 12.78 -7.40
N CYS A 94 -3.26 11.83 -7.46
CA CYS A 94 -3.05 10.43 -7.09
C CYS A 94 -1.84 9.79 -7.77
N ARG A 95 -1.62 10.06 -9.06
CA ARG A 95 -0.51 9.49 -9.83
C ARG A 95 0.86 9.97 -9.34
N ILE A 96 1.02 11.27 -9.08
CA ILE A 96 2.31 11.85 -8.65
C ILE A 96 2.58 11.53 -7.18
N LEU A 97 1.55 11.56 -6.34
CA LEU A 97 1.67 11.13 -4.95
C LEU A 97 2.07 9.66 -4.87
N SER A 98 1.44 8.80 -5.68
CA SER A 98 1.81 7.38 -5.75
C SER A 98 3.22 7.15 -6.28
N LEU A 99 3.65 7.90 -7.31
CA LEU A 99 5.04 7.82 -7.76
C LEU A 99 6.04 8.20 -6.64
N SER A 100 5.76 9.27 -5.88
CA SER A 100 6.60 9.64 -4.73
C SER A 100 6.62 8.56 -3.66
N LEU A 101 5.47 7.96 -3.34
CA LEU A 101 5.38 6.85 -2.38
C LEU A 101 6.19 5.64 -2.85
N ALA A 102 6.17 5.30 -4.14
CA ALA A 102 6.95 4.21 -4.70
C ALA A 102 8.46 4.43 -4.48
N LEU A 103 8.94 5.66 -4.70
CA LEU A 103 10.33 6.03 -4.43
C LEU A 103 10.68 5.89 -2.94
N LYS A 104 9.74 6.21 -2.04
CA LYS A 104 9.95 6.03 -0.59
C LYS A 104 9.89 4.59 -0.13
N MET A 105 9.06 3.76 -0.74
CA MET A 105 9.08 2.31 -0.51
C MET A 105 10.43 1.71 -0.90
N HIS A 106 11.01 2.15 -2.02
CA HIS A 106 12.35 1.72 -2.42
C HIS A 106 13.44 2.21 -1.44
N ASP A 107 13.38 3.47 -1.02
CA ASP A 107 14.33 4.05 -0.07
C ASP A 107 14.21 3.44 1.34
N LYS A 108 13.09 2.76 1.63
CA LYS A 108 12.83 2.00 2.87
C LYS A 108 12.73 0.48 2.60
N ASP A 109 13.50 -0.03 1.64
CA ASP A 109 13.36 -1.41 1.13
C ASP A 109 13.30 -2.47 2.25
N ASP A 110 14.20 -2.37 3.24
CA ASP A 110 14.31 -3.32 4.37
C ASP A 110 13.06 -3.32 5.26
N ALA A 111 12.46 -2.15 5.52
CA ALA A 111 11.28 -2.05 6.36
C ALA A 111 10.05 -2.69 5.69
N PHE A 112 9.88 -2.47 4.38
CA PHE A 112 8.84 -3.12 3.60
C PHE A 112 9.13 -4.62 3.41
N ALA A 113 10.39 -5.01 3.24
CA ALA A 113 10.79 -6.41 3.18
C ALA A 113 10.43 -7.16 4.47
N ALA A 114 10.72 -6.57 5.63
CA ALA A 114 10.35 -7.14 6.92
C ALA A 114 8.84 -7.30 7.07
N PHE A 115 8.06 -6.31 6.63
CA PHE A 115 6.61 -6.42 6.66
C PHE A 115 6.07 -7.50 5.70
N HIS A 116 6.68 -7.67 4.51
CA HIS A 116 6.37 -8.79 3.61
C HIS A 116 6.62 -10.16 4.25
N GLU A 117 7.72 -10.32 5.01
CA GLU A 117 7.98 -11.57 5.74
C GLU A 117 6.90 -11.83 6.81
N THR A 118 6.50 -10.81 7.55
CA THR A 118 5.42 -10.91 8.55
C THR A 118 4.09 -11.31 7.91
N LEU A 119 3.72 -10.70 6.78
CA LEU A 119 2.51 -11.07 6.03
C LEU A 119 2.55 -12.52 5.53
N ARG A 120 3.71 -12.97 5.02
CA ARG A 120 3.88 -14.35 4.51
C ARG A 120 3.82 -15.40 5.60
N ASN A 121 4.34 -15.08 6.78
CA ASN A 121 4.38 -16.00 7.92
C ASN A 121 3.11 -15.94 8.79
N GLY A 122 2.17 -15.04 8.50
CA GLY A 122 1.01 -14.79 9.36
C GLY A 122 1.40 -14.28 10.75
N GLY A 123 2.50 -13.52 10.83
CA GLY A 123 3.01 -12.96 12.08
C GLY A 123 2.20 -11.75 12.56
N ASP A 124 2.51 -11.28 13.77
CA ASP A 124 1.87 -10.09 14.34
C ASP A 124 2.33 -8.80 13.62
N PRO A 125 1.43 -8.06 12.94
CA PRO A 125 1.78 -6.83 12.25
C PRO A 125 2.10 -5.65 13.19
N SER A 126 1.78 -5.74 14.49
CA SER A 126 1.90 -4.63 15.46
C SER A 126 3.34 -4.11 15.64
N HIS A 127 4.35 -4.91 15.28
CA HIS A 127 5.75 -4.50 15.29
C HIS A 127 6.13 -3.58 14.11
N HIS A 128 5.30 -3.53 13.06
CA HIS A 128 5.57 -2.77 11.83
C HIS A 128 4.67 -1.57 11.66
N VAL A 129 3.44 -1.66 12.15
CA VAL A 129 2.37 -0.67 11.97
C VAL A 129 1.54 -0.51 13.24
N SER A 130 0.97 0.67 13.46
CA SER A 130 0.33 1.04 14.72
C SER A 130 -1.09 0.47 14.87
N ARG A 131 -1.86 0.39 13.78
CA ARG A 131 -3.22 -0.20 13.81
C ARG A 131 -3.45 -1.05 12.57
N ALA A 132 -3.58 -2.36 12.78
CA ALA A 132 -3.90 -3.32 11.74
C ALA A 132 -4.90 -4.37 12.22
N GLN A 133 -5.68 -4.90 11.28
CA GLN A 133 -6.59 -6.03 11.47
C GLN A 133 -6.67 -6.87 10.19
N GLN A 134 -7.04 -8.14 10.31
CA GLN A 134 -7.34 -8.96 9.13
C GLN A 134 -8.81 -8.76 8.73
N THR A 135 -9.10 -8.75 7.44
CA THR A 135 -10.47 -8.83 6.93
C THR A 135 -11.04 -10.23 7.16
N GLU A 136 -12.35 -10.33 7.35
CA GLU A 136 -13.01 -11.62 7.64
C GLU A 136 -13.10 -12.51 6.40
N GLU A 137 -13.32 -11.94 5.21
CA GLU A 137 -13.58 -12.69 3.98
C GLU A 137 -12.31 -13.26 3.36
N LEU A 138 -11.28 -12.43 3.14
CA LEU A 138 -10.07 -12.84 2.42
C LEU A 138 -8.79 -12.84 3.28
N GLY A 139 -8.89 -12.44 4.55
CA GLY A 139 -7.74 -12.36 5.44
C GLY A 139 -6.68 -11.37 4.95
N ALA A 140 -7.10 -10.28 4.28
CA ALA A 140 -6.23 -9.19 3.91
C ALA A 140 -5.90 -8.33 5.15
N THR A 141 -4.67 -7.84 5.26
CA THR A 141 -4.27 -7.00 6.38
C THR A 141 -4.64 -5.53 6.12
N LEU A 142 -5.77 -5.07 6.67
CA LEU A 142 -6.15 -3.67 6.66
C LEU A 142 -5.36 -2.91 7.73
N VAL A 143 -4.59 -1.90 7.32
CA VAL A 143 -3.78 -1.05 8.20
C VAL A 143 -4.36 0.35 8.28
N LEU A 144 -5.14 0.64 9.31
CA LEU A 144 -5.76 1.95 9.52
C LEU A 144 -4.79 3.01 10.07
N ASP A 145 -3.64 2.59 10.58
CA ASP A 145 -2.53 3.48 10.96
C ASP A 145 -1.19 2.82 10.67
N GLY A 146 -0.51 3.34 9.64
CA GLY A 146 0.70 2.74 9.07
C GLY A 146 2.01 3.16 9.72
N ALA A 147 2.03 4.06 10.70
CA ALA A 147 3.28 4.42 11.38
C ALA A 147 3.83 3.23 12.20
N PRO A 148 5.16 3.01 12.28
CA PRO A 148 6.24 3.83 11.69
C PRO A 148 6.63 3.44 10.25
N LEU A 149 6.01 2.41 9.64
CA LEU A 149 6.30 2.02 8.26
C LEU A 149 6.00 3.16 7.28
N VAL A 150 4.85 3.81 7.42
CA VAL A 150 4.53 5.09 6.79
C VAL A 150 5.09 6.20 7.68
N ASP A 151 6.25 6.72 7.31
CA ASP A 151 7.00 7.70 8.10
C ASP A 151 6.77 9.16 7.67
N ALA A 152 7.37 10.10 8.39
CA ALA A 152 7.31 11.52 8.07
C ALA A 152 7.82 11.85 6.65
N ARG A 153 8.74 11.05 6.09
CA ARG A 153 9.26 11.25 4.72
C ARG A 153 8.22 10.86 3.67
N MET A 154 7.32 9.92 3.98
CA MET A 154 6.16 9.57 3.15
C MET A 154 5.01 10.59 3.29
N MET A 155 4.95 11.34 4.39
CA MET A 155 3.95 12.40 4.62
C MET A 155 4.28 13.76 3.99
N LYS A 156 5.46 13.93 3.38
CA LYS A 156 5.99 15.24 2.91
C LYS A 156 5.12 15.97 1.89
N HIS A 157 4.27 15.25 1.16
CA HIS A 157 3.40 15.82 0.13
C HIS A 157 1.93 15.91 0.56
N GLY A 158 1.65 15.78 1.86
CA GLY A 158 0.30 15.96 2.40
C GLY A 158 -0.27 17.35 2.06
N GLN A 159 -1.43 17.38 1.41
CA GLN A 159 -2.00 18.60 0.84
C GLN A 159 -2.75 19.47 1.87
N ALA A 160 -3.10 18.90 3.03
CA ALA A 160 -3.72 19.62 4.13
C ALA A 160 -2.79 19.67 5.35
N ALA A 161 -2.50 20.87 5.83
CA ALA A 161 -1.71 21.07 7.04
C ALA A 161 -2.31 20.34 8.26
N SER A 162 -3.64 20.30 8.36
CA SER A 162 -4.34 19.57 9.44
C SER A 162 -4.09 18.06 9.41
N SER A 163 -3.93 17.46 8.23
CA SER A 163 -3.60 16.03 8.09
C SER A 163 -2.18 15.74 8.57
N VAL A 164 -1.22 16.60 8.20
CA VAL A 164 0.18 16.49 8.63
C VAL A 164 0.29 16.72 10.14
N SER A 165 -0.32 17.77 10.68
CA SER A 165 -0.31 18.04 12.13
C SER A 165 -0.98 16.92 12.93
N ARG A 166 -2.05 16.31 12.41
CA ARG A 166 -2.68 15.14 13.04
C ARG A 166 -1.73 13.94 13.08
N TYR A 167 -1.04 13.66 11.97
CA TYR A 167 -0.03 12.60 11.92
C TYR A 167 1.09 12.85 12.95
N LEU A 168 1.67 14.05 12.98
CA LEU A 168 2.73 14.38 13.94
C LEU A 168 2.25 14.40 15.39
N GLY A 169 0.99 14.75 15.64
CA GLY A 169 0.38 14.69 16.97
C GLY A 169 0.16 13.26 17.47
N ASN A 170 -0.13 12.32 16.56
CA ASN A 170 -0.28 10.90 16.88
C ASN A 170 1.07 10.17 17.00
N HIS A 171 2.11 10.65 16.30
CA HIS A 171 3.43 10.02 16.20
C HIS A 171 4.56 11.04 16.46
N PRO A 172 4.74 11.51 17.72
CA PRO A 172 5.68 12.58 18.05
C PRO A 172 7.15 12.22 17.77
N GLU A 173 7.50 10.94 17.74
CA GLU A 173 8.83 10.44 17.34
C GLU A 173 9.22 10.80 15.91
N GLY A 174 8.24 11.06 15.03
CA GLY A 174 8.46 11.48 13.64
C GLY A 174 8.89 12.95 13.47
N VAL A 175 8.92 13.74 14.56
CA VAL A 175 9.28 15.18 14.55
C VAL A 175 10.80 15.41 14.59
N VAL A 176 11.59 14.39 14.94
CA VAL A 176 13.05 14.50 15.05
C VAL A 176 13.72 13.92 13.80
N ALA A 177 13.96 14.78 12.80
CA ALA A 177 14.83 14.50 11.65
C ALA A 177 15.74 15.70 11.37
#